data_AF-A0A6I3ZV71-F1
#
_entry.id   AF-A0A6I3ZV71-F1
#
_cell.length_a   1.000
_cell.length_b   1.000
_cell.length_c   1.000
_cell.angle_alpha   90.00
_cell.angle_beta   90.00
_cell.angle_gamma   90.00
#
_symmetry.space_group_name_H-M   'P 1'
#
loop_
_entity.id
_entity.type
_entity.pdbx_description
1 polymer ?
#
loop_
_entity_poly.entity_id
_entity_poly.type
_entity_poly.pdbx_seq_one_letter_code
_entity_poly.pdbx_strand_id
1 'polypeptide(L)'
;MRRVRTALGWLITRALVAWLCLAVTLAIVGAITVAYRDLTGPHCGSRAMSPGDTCSTVWAHGGRRTRQAEQLNSPGAAPAVLTLPGVAPERLHRGVYNTAGMADYHRSEGVGALVFAVLLTLVPATWVMRAVRSRGRANATE
;
A
#
# COMPACT_ATOMS: atom_id res chain seq x y z
N MET A 1 -24.82 34.21 -19.99
CA MET A 1 -24.24 33.73 -18.71
C MET A 1 -24.43 32.23 -18.43
N ARG A 2 -25.55 31.57 -18.78
CA ARG A 2 -25.75 30.11 -18.55
C ARG A 2 -24.74 29.19 -19.27
N ARG A 3 -24.33 29.49 -20.51
CA ARG A 3 -23.38 28.66 -21.30
C ARG A 3 -21.94 28.63 -20.75
N VAL A 4 -21.52 29.71 -20.09
CA VAL A 4 -20.17 29.80 -19.47
C VAL A 4 -20.09 28.96 -18.20
N ARG A 5 -21.19 28.93 -17.42
CA ARG A 5 -21.30 28.07 -16.22
C ARG A 5 -21.28 26.58 -16.56
N THR A 6 -21.89 26.16 -17.67
CA THR A 6 -21.84 24.77 -18.14
C THR A 6 -20.47 24.37 -18.69
N ALA A 7 -19.78 25.27 -19.40
CA ALA A 7 -18.41 25.02 -19.87
C ALA A 7 -17.41 24.91 -18.71
N LEU A 8 -17.51 25.79 -17.72
CA LEU A 8 -16.67 25.73 -16.51
C LEU A 8 -16.95 24.46 -15.69
N GLY A 9 -18.21 24.09 -15.49
CA GLY A 9 -18.57 22.85 -14.78
C GLY A 9 -18.07 21.58 -15.49
N TRP A 10 -18.07 21.56 -16.83
CA TRP A 10 -17.54 20.44 -17.60
C TRP A 10 -16.02 20.31 -17.48
N LEU A 11 -15.28 21.43 -17.53
CA LEU A 11 -13.82 21.44 -17.33
C LEU A 11 -13.45 20.98 -15.92
N ILE A 12 -14.14 21.48 -14.90
CA ILE A 12 -13.94 21.06 -13.51
C ILE A 12 -14.19 19.55 -13.36
N THR A 13 -15.27 19.04 -13.95
CA THR A 13 -15.59 17.60 -13.89
C THR A 13 -14.49 16.76 -14.54
N ARG A 14 -13.97 17.17 -15.71
CA ARG A 14 -12.87 16.46 -16.38
C ARG A 14 -11.58 16.51 -15.58
N ALA A 15 -11.27 17.66 -14.98
CA ALA A 15 -10.11 17.82 -14.11
C ALA A 15 -10.20 16.91 -12.88
N LEU A 16 -11.36 16.85 -12.22
CA LEU A 16 -11.60 15.97 -11.07
C LEU A 16 -11.45 14.49 -11.43
N VAL A 17 -12.01 14.07 -12.57
CA VAL A 17 -11.87 12.69 -13.07
C VAL A 17 -10.41 12.37 -13.37
N ALA A 18 -9.68 13.28 -14.05
CA ALA A 18 -8.27 13.09 -14.34
C ALA A 18 -7.42 12.97 -13.06
N TRP A 19 -7.68 13.83 -12.07
CA TRP A 19 -7.03 13.78 -10.75
C TRP A 19 -7.32 12.47 -10.02
N LEU A 20 -8.57 12.00 -10.04
CA LEU A 20 -8.94 10.73 -9.43
C LEU A 20 -8.22 9.55 -10.13
N CYS A 21 -8.18 9.53 -11.46
CA CYS A 21 -7.46 8.50 -12.21
C CYS A 21 -5.95 8.51 -11.89
N LEU A 22 -5.36 9.70 -11.76
CA LEU A 22 -3.96 9.83 -11.37
C LEU A 22 -3.73 9.30 -9.95
N ALA A 23 -4.58 9.67 -9.00
CA ALA A 23 -4.49 9.21 -7.62
C ALA A 23 -4.61 7.68 -7.51
N VAL A 24 -5.55 7.07 -8.24
CA VAL A 24 -5.70 5.60 -8.29
C VAL A 24 -4.48 4.94 -8.91
N THR A 25 -3.95 5.49 -10.01
CA THR A 25 -2.72 4.97 -10.64
C THR A 25 -1.54 5.02 -9.68
N LEU A 26 -1.34 6.13 -8.97
CA LEU A 26 -0.28 6.27 -7.97
C LEU A 26 -0.46 5.27 -6.82
N ALA A 27 -1.69 5.05 -6.35
CA ALA A 27 -1.98 4.06 -5.32
C ALA A 27 -1.65 2.63 -5.78
N ILE A 28 -1.99 2.27 -7.03
CA ILE A 28 -1.64 0.98 -7.63
C ILE A 28 -0.12 0.81 -7.71
N VAL A 29 0.59 1.81 -8.23
CA VAL A 29 2.06 1.78 -8.33
C VAL A 29 2.70 1.63 -6.96
N GLY A 30 2.21 2.37 -5.96
CA GLY A 30 2.66 2.24 -4.57
C GLY A 30 2.46 0.82 -4.03
N ALA A 31 1.25 0.27 -4.20
CA ALA A 31 0.92 -1.08 -3.74
C ALA A 31 1.77 -2.16 -4.44
N ILE A 32 1.99 -2.06 -5.76
CA ILE A 32 2.87 -2.97 -6.50
C ILE A 32 4.32 -2.84 -6.03
N THR A 33 4.78 -1.63 -5.69
CA THR A 33 6.14 -1.41 -5.19
C THR A 33 6.35 -2.07 -3.83
N VAL A 34 5.37 -1.95 -2.92
CA VAL A 34 5.37 -2.64 -1.61
C VAL A 34 5.37 -4.15 -1.83
N ALA A 35 4.44 -4.65 -2.64
CA ALA A 35 4.37 -6.07 -2.98
C ALA A 35 5.68 -6.61 -3.56
N TYR A 36 6.30 -5.88 -4.48
CA TYR A 36 7.57 -6.29 -5.07
C TYR A 36 8.66 -6.38 -4.00
N ARG A 37 8.82 -5.35 -3.17
CA ARG A 37 9.82 -5.38 -2.09
C ARG A 37 9.63 -6.56 -1.16
N ASP A 38 8.41 -6.78 -0.71
CA ASP A 38 8.12 -7.80 0.29
C ASP A 38 8.15 -9.22 -0.28
N LEU A 39 7.79 -9.40 -1.55
CA LEU A 39 7.85 -10.72 -2.21
C LEU A 39 9.25 -11.08 -2.72
N THR A 40 10.15 -10.12 -2.91
CA THR A 40 11.51 -10.39 -3.42
C THR A 40 12.45 -11.02 -2.39
N GLY A 41 12.18 -10.87 -1.10
CA GLY A 41 12.93 -11.58 -0.06
C GLY A 41 12.81 -10.99 1.34
N PRO A 42 13.29 -11.73 2.36
CA PRO A 42 13.31 -11.25 3.73
C PRO A 42 14.30 -10.10 3.87
N HIS A 43 13.82 -9.00 4.43
CA HIS A 43 14.59 -7.80 4.69
C HIS A 43 14.27 -7.27 6.10
N CYS A 44 15.13 -6.40 6.60
CA CYS A 44 14.95 -5.70 7.87
C CYS A 44 15.36 -4.25 7.63
N GLY A 45 14.40 -3.33 7.70
CA GLY A 45 14.55 -1.95 7.26
C GLY A 45 14.91 -1.87 5.77
N SER A 46 16.12 -1.44 5.47
CA SER A 46 16.63 -1.32 4.09
C SER A 46 17.62 -2.41 3.70
N ARG A 47 17.87 -3.40 4.56
CA ARG A 47 18.91 -4.43 4.37
C ARG A 47 18.29 -5.80 4.20
N ALA A 48 18.81 -6.58 3.24
CA ALA A 48 18.45 -7.98 3.10
C ALA A 48 18.95 -8.79 4.32
N MET A 49 18.17 -9.79 4.74
CA MET A 49 18.55 -10.68 5.82
C MET A 49 19.31 -11.89 5.28
N SER A 50 20.46 -12.20 5.88
CA SER A 50 21.21 -13.43 5.63
C SER A 50 20.68 -14.59 6.49
N PRO A 51 21.04 -15.84 6.18
CA PRO A 51 20.73 -16.96 7.06
C PRO A 51 21.38 -16.78 8.44
N GLY A 52 20.58 -16.91 9.50
CA GLY A 52 21.02 -16.73 10.88
C GLY A 52 20.90 -15.31 11.42
N ASP A 53 20.59 -14.32 10.56
CA ASP A 53 20.22 -12.98 11.02
C ASP A 53 18.86 -13.00 11.71
N THR A 54 18.66 -12.04 12.63
CA THR A 54 17.35 -11.74 13.17
C THR A 54 17.03 -10.26 13.02
N CYS A 55 15.75 -9.91 12.97
CA CYS A 55 15.26 -8.55 12.89
C CYS A 55 14.46 -8.24 14.15
N SER A 56 14.95 -7.30 14.95
CA SER A 56 14.16 -6.71 16.03
C SER A 56 13.24 -5.67 15.42
N THR A 57 11.95 -5.74 15.71
CA THR A 57 10.97 -4.75 15.27
C THR A 57 10.20 -4.20 16.46
N VAL A 58 9.88 -2.92 16.39
CA VAL A 58 8.92 -2.28 17.29
C VAL A 58 7.99 -1.43 16.45
N TRP A 59 6.70 -1.54 16.70
CA TRP A 59 5.71 -0.70 16.08
C TRP A 59 4.64 -0.28 17.07
N ALA A 60 4.01 0.84 16.77
CA ALA A 60 2.87 1.34 17.53
C ALA A 60 1.87 1.99 16.60
N HIS A 61 0.60 1.65 16.81
CA HIS A 61 -0.50 2.33 16.17
C HIS A 61 -0.94 3.50 17.06
N GLY A 62 -0.63 4.73 16.64
CA GLY A 62 -0.96 5.95 17.36
C GLY A 62 -1.87 6.86 16.54
N GLY A 63 -3.19 6.78 16.76
CA GLY A 63 -4.16 7.63 16.08
C GLY A 63 -4.11 7.47 14.55
N ARG A 64 -3.65 8.50 13.83
CA ARG A 64 -3.54 8.50 12.35
C ARG A 64 -2.19 8.05 11.78
N ARG A 65 -1.21 7.68 12.62
CA ARG A 65 0.13 7.32 12.15
C ARG A 65 0.62 6.02 12.80
N THR A 66 1.12 5.12 11.97
CA THR A 66 1.91 3.97 12.41
C THR A 66 3.35 4.43 12.55
N ARG A 67 3.95 4.22 13.73
CA ARG A 67 5.40 4.39 13.93
C ARG A 67 6.02 3.01 14.00
N GLN A 68 7.12 2.81 13.27
CA GLN A 68 7.83 1.55 13.21
C GLN A 68 9.33 1.83 13.23
N ALA A 69 10.08 0.98 13.92
CA ALA A 69 11.52 0.94 13.87
C ALA A 69 11.96 -0.53 13.79
N GLU A 70 13.02 -0.76 13.02
CA GLU A 70 13.56 -2.09 12.77
C GLU A 70 15.08 -2.05 12.87
N GLN A 71 15.66 -3.13 13.39
CA GLN A 71 17.09 -3.28 13.51
C GLN A 71 17.50 -4.72 13.19
N LEU A 72 18.40 -4.84 12.20
CA LEU A 72 19.04 -6.09 11.85
C LEU A 72 20.08 -6.44 12.92
N ASN A 73 19.98 -7.64 13.48
CA ASN A 73 20.93 -8.20 14.41
C ASN A 73 21.73 -9.30 13.68
N SER A 74 23.05 -9.22 13.79
CA SER A 74 23.96 -10.23 13.23
C SER A 74 23.80 -11.59 13.91
N PRO A 75 24.25 -12.69 13.27
CA PRO A 75 24.11 -14.03 13.82
C PRO A 75 24.85 -14.14 15.16
N GLY A 76 24.17 -14.70 16.17
CA GLY A 76 24.72 -14.86 17.52
C GLY A 76 24.74 -13.57 18.37
N ALA A 77 24.38 -12.42 17.82
CA ALA A 77 24.19 -11.20 18.61
C ALA A 77 22.89 -11.28 19.42
N ALA A 78 22.90 -10.71 20.63
CA ALA A 78 21.67 -10.54 21.39
C ALA A 78 20.71 -9.60 20.63
N PRO A 79 19.40 -9.91 20.56
CA PRO A 79 18.45 -9.05 19.86
C PRO A 79 18.40 -7.64 20.45
N ALA A 80 18.46 -6.62 19.60
CA ALA A 80 18.34 -5.23 20.02
C ALA A 80 16.97 -4.96 20.64
N VAL A 81 16.94 -4.26 21.78
CA VAL A 81 15.70 -3.80 22.42
C VAL A 81 15.35 -2.42 21.86
N LEU A 82 14.35 -2.39 20.98
CA LEU A 82 13.91 -1.14 20.34
C LEU A 82 12.84 -0.42 21.17
N THR A 83 12.91 0.90 21.14
CA THR A 83 11.92 1.81 21.76
C THR A 83 11.46 2.87 20.76
N LEU A 84 10.22 3.32 20.91
CA LEU A 84 9.69 4.45 20.14
C LEU A 84 9.47 5.64 21.09
N PRO A 85 10.27 6.70 21.01
CA PRO A 85 10.13 7.84 21.91
C PRO A 85 8.77 8.52 21.73
N GLY A 86 8.17 8.91 22.86
CA GLY A 86 6.84 9.53 22.90
C GLY A 86 5.68 8.55 22.69
N VAL A 87 5.91 7.24 22.76
CA VAL A 87 4.87 6.22 22.76
C VAL A 87 4.90 5.46 24.08
N ALA A 88 3.74 5.31 24.71
CA ALA A 88 3.63 4.61 25.98
C ALA A 88 3.95 3.11 25.82
N PRO A 89 4.70 2.48 26.73
CA PRO A 89 5.19 1.10 26.58
C PRO A 89 4.09 0.07 26.30
N GLU A 90 2.91 0.23 26.89
CA GLU A 90 1.75 -0.64 26.72
C GLU A 90 1.15 -0.60 25.30
N ARG A 91 1.52 0.39 24.50
CA ARG A 91 1.10 0.53 23.09
C ARG A 91 2.19 0.05 22.11
N LEU A 92 3.32 -0.41 22.63
CA LEU A 92 4.42 -0.92 21.81
C LEU A 92 4.20 -2.40 21.55
N HIS A 93 4.05 -2.74 20.28
CA HIS A 93 4.17 -4.11 19.82
C HIS A 93 5.62 -4.35 19.43
N ARG A 94 6.24 -5.36 20.03
CA ARG A 94 7.64 -5.74 19.77
C ARG A 94 7.68 -7.16 19.23
N GLY A 95 8.58 -7.41 18.30
CA GLY A 95 8.84 -8.74 17.76
C GLY A 95 10.31 -8.94 17.45
N VAL A 96 10.77 -10.19 17.51
CA VAL A 96 12.06 -10.60 16.97
C VAL A 96 11.79 -11.71 15.98
N TYR A 97 12.13 -11.46 14.72
CA TYR A 97 11.88 -12.38 13.63
C TYR A 97 13.20 -12.91 13.09
N ASN A 98 13.29 -14.21 12.88
CA ASN A 98 14.37 -14.78 12.06
C ASN A 98 14.05 -14.58 10.57
N THR A 99 14.98 -14.97 9.71
CA THR A 99 14.84 -14.84 8.24
C THR A 99 13.55 -15.49 7.71
N ALA A 100 13.17 -16.66 8.23
CA ALA A 100 11.94 -17.35 7.81
C ALA A 100 10.67 -16.61 8.27
N GLY A 101 10.65 -16.17 9.52
CA GLY A 101 9.54 -15.39 10.08
C GLY A 101 9.33 -14.07 9.34
N MET A 102 10.41 -13.38 8.96
CA MET A 102 10.29 -12.18 8.12
C MET A 102 9.83 -12.50 6.70
N ALA A 103 10.27 -13.61 6.11
CA ALA A 103 9.80 -14.01 4.79
C ALA A 103 8.28 -14.27 4.78
N ASP A 104 7.75 -14.92 5.82
CA ASP A 104 6.31 -15.16 5.94
C ASP A 104 5.53 -13.88 6.22
N TYR A 105 6.06 -13.01 7.09
CA TYR A 105 5.48 -11.69 7.36
C TYR A 105 5.40 -10.85 6.07
N HIS A 106 6.51 -10.70 5.34
CA HIS A 106 6.56 -9.98 4.07
C HIS A 106 5.68 -10.61 3.00
N ARG A 107 5.63 -11.93 2.90
CA ARG A 107 4.72 -12.58 1.96
C ARG A 107 3.27 -12.19 2.23
N SER A 108 2.85 -12.14 3.49
CA SER A 108 1.47 -11.76 3.84
C SER A 108 1.15 -10.30 3.50
N GLU A 109 2.04 -9.36 3.85
CA GLU A 109 1.94 -7.93 3.51
C GLU A 109 1.92 -7.73 1.99
N GLY A 110 2.87 -8.34 1.29
CA GLY A 110 3.00 -8.21 -0.16
C GLY A 110 1.82 -8.80 -0.92
N VAL A 111 1.28 -9.95 -0.50
CA VAL A 111 0.03 -10.50 -1.06
C VAL A 111 -1.14 -9.56 -0.78
N GLY A 112 -1.24 -9.01 0.43
CA GLY A 112 -2.26 -8.01 0.77
C GLY A 112 -2.21 -6.78 -0.14
N ALA A 113 -1.00 -6.27 -0.40
CA ALA A 113 -0.78 -5.14 -1.29
C ALA A 113 -1.16 -5.47 -2.76
N LEU A 114 -0.86 -6.68 -3.24
CA LEU A 114 -1.31 -7.14 -4.56
C LEU A 114 -2.84 -7.21 -4.65
N VAL A 115 -3.49 -7.82 -3.65
CA VAL A 115 -4.96 -7.90 -3.60
C VAL A 115 -5.56 -6.50 -3.64
N PHE A 116 -5.02 -5.57 -2.86
CA PHE A 116 -5.45 -4.18 -2.88
C PHE A 116 -5.29 -3.51 -4.25
N ALA A 117 -4.14 -3.71 -4.92
CA ALA A 117 -3.92 -3.21 -6.28
C ALA A 117 -4.92 -3.79 -7.29
N VAL A 118 -5.21 -5.08 -7.21
CA VAL A 118 -6.22 -5.75 -8.04
C VAL A 118 -7.61 -5.15 -7.79
N LEU A 119 -8.01 -4.94 -6.54
CA LEU A 119 -9.30 -4.31 -6.24
C LEU A 119 -9.42 -2.89 -6.80
N LEU A 120 -8.34 -2.10 -6.70
CA LEU A 120 -8.28 -0.74 -7.26
C LEU A 120 -8.40 -0.71 -8.79
N THR A 121 -8.01 -1.78 -9.49
CA THR A 121 -8.18 -1.86 -10.95
C THR A 121 -9.56 -2.38 -11.36
N LEU A 122 -10.06 -3.43 -10.69
CA LEU A 122 -11.32 -4.07 -11.05
C LEU A 122 -12.53 -3.17 -10.84
N VAL A 123 -12.59 -2.45 -9.72
CA VAL A 123 -13.72 -1.55 -9.43
C VAL A 123 -13.94 -0.55 -10.57
N PRO A 124 -12.99 0.34 -10.92
CA PRO A 124 -13.20 1.30 -12.00
C PRO A 124 -13.40 0.61 -13.36
N ALA A 125 -12.73 -0.52 -13.64
CA ALA A 125 -12.95 -1.27 -14.88
C ALA A 125 -14.41 -1.72 -15.03
N THR A 126 -15.06 -2.20 -13.97
CA THR A 126 -16.48 -2.58 -14.01
C THR A 126 -17.40 -1.39 -14.30
N TRP A 127 -17.11 -0.21 -13.73
CA TRP A 127 -17.85 1.02 -14.00
C TRP A 127 -17.68 1.47 -15.45
N VAL A 128 -16.44 1.47 -15.96
CA VAL A 128 -16.14 1.83 -17.35
C VAL A 128 -16.83 0.86 -18.32
N MET A 129 -16.75 -0.45 -18.09
CA MET A 129 -17.42 -1.44 -18.92
C MET A 129 -18.95 -1.26 -18.93
N ARG A 130 -19.57 -0.96 -17.79
CA ARG A 130 -21.01 -0.66 -17.72
C ARG A 130 -21.37 0.61 -18.51
N ALA A 131 -20.57 1.66 -18.40
CA ALA A 131 -20.78 2.91 -19.13
C ALA A 131 -20.59 2.75 -20.66
N VAL A 132 -19.63 1.95 -21.09
CA VAL A 132 -19.42 1.63 -22.50
C VAL A 132 -20.60 0.82 -23.04
N ARG A 133 -21.06 -0.21 -22.30
CA ARG A 133 -22.19 -1.04 -22.71
C ARG A 133 -23.52 -0.29 -22.76
N SER A 134 -23.77 0.66 -21.84
CA SER A 134 -24.99 1.47 -21.87
C SER A 134 -25.02 2.42 -23.07
N ARG A 135 -23.88 2.99 -23.45
CA ARG A 135 -23.74 3.81 -24.66
C ARG A 135 -23.86 2.99 -25.94
N GLY A 136 -23.30 1.79 -25.97
CA GLY A 136 -23.43 0.87 -27.11
C GLY A 136 -24.89 0.44 -27.35
N ARG A 137 -25.70 0.30 -26.30
CA ARG A 137 -27.14 0.05 -26.42
C ARG A 137 -27.94 1.26 -26.89
N ALA A 138 -27.58 2.47 -26.43
CA ALA A 138 -28.23 3.70 -26.89
C ALA A 138 -27.99 3.97 -28.39
N ASN A 139 -26.81 3.62 -28.90
CA ASN A 139 -26.46 3.77 -30.32
C ASN A 139 -26.95 2.62 -31.22
N ALA A 140 -27.54 1.56 -30.64
CA ALA A 140 -28.09 0.42 -31.39
C ALA A 140 -29.63 0.50 -31.56
N THR A 141 -30.24 1.55 -31.02
CA THR A 141 -31.69 1.84 -31.10
C THR A 141 -32.03 3.05 -31.98
N GLU A 142 -31.02 3.61 -32.67
CA GLU A 142 -31.20 4.50 -33.83
C GLU A 142 -30.99 3.71 -35.12
#